data_AF-A0A7S0L7W2-F1
#
_entry.id   AF-A0A7S0L7W2-F1
#
_cell.length_a   1.000
_cell.length_b   1.000
_cell.length_c   1.000
_cell.angle_alpha   90.00
_cell.angle_beta   90.00
_cell.angle_gamma   90.00
#
_symmetry.space_group_name_H-M   'P 1'
#
loop_
_entity.id
_entity.type
_entity.pdbx_description
1 polymer ?
#
loop_
_entity_poly.entity_id
_entity_poly.type
_entity_poly.pdbx_seq_one_letter_code
_entity_poly.pdbx_strand_id
1 'polypeptide(L)'
;VVFGCDLNMEEAKSDLINVLSSLEAHWHVLEAEVVEINRDIEYCEQCLRKYGEWFNSPLQYLRELKRTKKNKMKEIIRNMESFNNNLQGGKRLVKSLEKQSPVSVLHAPQTPAMIAAGVSEDAPHLLGGHGHMSTAHRQHIIKPVEE
;
A
#
# COMPACT_ATOMS: atom_id res chain seq x y z
N VAL A 1 2.31 -27.09 15.90
CA VAL A 1 1.62 -26.45 14.77
C VAL A 1 2.06 -24.98 14.72
N VAL A 2 3.17 -24.69 14.04
CA VAL A 2 3.76 -23.34 13.87
C VAL A 2 4.32 -23.24 12.44
N PHE A 3 3.52 -23.60 11.44
CA PHE A 3 3.94 -23.58 10.03
C PHE A 3 3.17 -22.54 9.19
N GLY A 4 2.31 -21.72 9.83
CA GLY A 4 1.41 -20.79 9.12
C GLY A 4 1.92 -19.36 8.95
N CYS A 5 2.83 -18.86 9.79
CA CYS A 5 3.25 -17.45 9.74
C CYS A 5 4.37 -17.18 8.72
N ASP A 6 5.25 -18.14 8.45
CA ASP A 6 6.43 -17.92 7.59
C ASP A 6 6.05 -17.80 6.10
N LEU A 7 5.05 -18.56 5.64
CA LEU A 7 4.57 -18.49 4.25
C LEU A 7 3.95 -17.12 3.94
N ASN A 8 3.17 -16.57 4.87
CA ASN A 8 2.54 -15.25 4.71
C ASN A 8 3.57 -14.10 4.67
N MET A 9 4.71 -14.26 5.36
CA MET A 9 5.74 -13.22 5.39
C MET A 9 6.61 -13.24 4.13
N GLU A 10 6.90 -14.41 3.56
CA GLU A 10 7.60 -14.53 2.29
C GLU A 10 6.74 -14.05 1.11
N GLU A 11 5.44 -14.31 1.13
CA GLU A 11 4.49 -13.79 0.13
C GLU A 11 4.46 -12.25 0.16
N ALA A 12 4.32 -11.64 1.34
CA ALA A 12 4.34 -10.17 1.49
C ALA A 12 5.67 -9.54 1.06
N LYS A 13 6.80 -10.23 1.26
CA LYS A 13 8.11 -9.78 0.77
C LYS A 13 8.21 -9.87 -0.75
N SER A 14 7.70 -10.96 -1.33
CA SER A 14 7.64 -11.14 -2.78
C SER A 14 6.80 -10.05 -3.44
N ASP A 15 5.60 -9.79 -2.92
CA ASP A 15 4.72 -8.72 -3.40
C ASP A 15 5.39 -7.35 -3.33
N LEU A 16 6.11 -7.08 -2.24
CA LEU A 16 6.87 -5.86 -2.08
C LEU A 16 7.96 -5.72 -3.16
N ILE A 17 8.75 -6.76 -3.37
CA ILE A 17 9.80 -6.77 -4.40
C ILE A 17 9.18 -6.53 -5.78
N ASN A 18 8.05 -7.18 -6.08
CA ASN A 18 7.33 -7.00 -7.34
C ASN A 18 6.87 -5.56 -7.57
N VAL A 19 6.31 -4.92 -6.54
CA VAL A 19 5.88 -3.50 -6.62
C VAL A 19 7.08 -2.58 -6.85
N LEU A 20 8.19 -2.78 -6.13
CA LEU A 20 9.40 -1.97 -6.29
C LEU A 20 10.01 -2.15 -7.68
N SER A 21 10.16 -3.38 -8.14
CA SER A 21 10.67 -3.69 -9.48
C SER A 21 9.78 -3.12 -10.59
N SER A 22 8.45 -3.13 -10.40
CA SER A 22 7.52 -2.51 -11.35
C SER A 22 7.69 -0.99 -11.41
N LEU A 23 7.82 -0.32 -10.27
CA LEU A 23 8.03 1.13 -10.22
C LEU A 23 9.37 1.54 -10.85
N GLU A 24 10.43 0.77 -10.61
CA GLU A 24 11.75 0.96 -11.21
C GLU A 24 11.70 0.76 -12.74
N ALA A 25 11.04 -0.30 -13.21
CA ALA A 25 10.84 -0.53 -14.63
C ALA A 25 10.07 0.63 -15.30
N HIS A 26 8.99 1.10 -14.68
CA HIS A 26 8.22 2.25 -15.18
C HIS A 26 9.05 3.53 -15.21
N TRP A 27 9.92 3.75 -14.21
CA TRP A 27 10.84 4.88 -14.19
C TRP A 27 11.79 4.85 -15.40
N HIS A 28 12.45 3.72 -15.66
CA HIS A 28 13.39 3.60 -16.77
C HIS A 28 12.72 3.77 -18.15
N VAL A 29 11.50 3.26 -18.31
CA VAL A 29 10.72 3.49 -19.53
C VAL A 29 10.44 4.98 -19.72
N LEU A 30 9.97 5.69 -18.69
CA LEU A 30 9.70 7.13 -18.76
C LEU A 30 10.97 7.94 -19.05
N GLU A 31 12.11 7.54 -18.48
CA GLU A 31 13.40 8.18 -18.73
C GLU A 31 13.80 8.05 -20.19
N ALA A 32 13.73 6.84 -20.76
CA ALA A 32 14.01 6.59 -22.17
C ALA A 32 13.06 7.38 -23.10
N GLU A 33 11.76 7.38 -22.81
CA GLU A 33 10.77 8.16 -23.59
C GLU A 33 11.08 9.67 -23.56
N VAL A 34 11.48 10.23 -22.41
CA VAL A 34 11.84 11.65 -22.32
C VAL A 34 13.07 11.97 -23.16
N VAL A 35 14.03 11.05 -23.28
CA VAL A 35 15.20 11.21 -24.15
C VAL A 35 14.78 11.24 -25.62
N GLU A 36 13.92 10.31 -26.05
CA GLU A 36 13.42 10.30 -27.43
C GLU A 36 12.59 11.56 -27.74
N ILE A 37 11.70 11.98 -26.84
CA ILE A 37 10.91 13.22 -27.01
C ILE A 37 11.84 14.44 -27.18
N ASN A 38 13.01 14.49 -26.53
CA ASN A 38 13.95 15.59 -26.76
C ASN A 38 14.48 15.59 -28.19
N ARG A 39 14.82 14.41 -28.73
CA ARG A 39 15.25 14.28 -30.13
C ARG A 39 14.15 14.67 -31.10
N ASP A 40 12.92 14.27 -30.83
CA ASP A 40 11.75 14.63 -31.64
C ASP A 40 11.47 16.14 -31.61
N ILE A 41 11.67 16.79 -30.46
CA ILE A 41 11.57 18.26 -30.33
C ILE A 41 12.62 18.92 -31.22
N GLU A 42 13.89 18.50 -31.14
CA GLU A 42 14.98 19.04 -31.96
C GLU A 42 14.70 18.87 -33.46
N TYR A 43 14.18 17.71 -33.85
CA TYR A 43 13.77 17.45 -35.24
C TYR A 43 12.59 18.34 -35.66
N CYS A 44 11.57 18.47 -34.81
CA CYS A 44 10.43 19.37 -35.08
C CYS A 44 10.87 20.84 -35.20
N GLU A 45 11.85 21.27 -34.42
CA GLU A 45 12.43 22.63 -34.54
C GLU A 45 13.20 22.82 -35.86
N GLN A 46 13.85 21.78 -36.38
CA GLN A 46 14.44 21.80 -37.72
C GLN A 46 13.35 21.89 -38.80
N CYS A 47 12.30 21.09 -38.67
CA CYS A 47 11.16 21.12 -39.59
C CYS A 47 10.40 22.44 -39.56
N LEU A 48 10.21 23.06 -38.39
CA LEU A 48 9.61 24.38 -38.24
C LEU A 48 10.42 25.44 -39.01
N ARG A 49 11.76 25.38 -38.93
CA ARG A 49 12.64 26.29 -39.70
C ARG A 49 12.54 26.07 -41.21
N LYS A 50 12.37 24.82 -41.66
CA LYS A 50 12.38 24.47 -43.09
C LYS A 50 11.01 24.62 -43.77
N TYR A 51 9.95 24.25 -43.07
CA TYR A 51 8.59 24.12 -43.62
C TYR A 51 7.59 25.09 -42.98
N GLY A 52 8.05 25.91 -42.03
CA GLY A 52 7.23 26.94 -41.39
C GLY A 52 6.25 26.38 -40.37
N GLU A 53 5.22 27.17 -40.10
CA GLU A 53 4.37 27.10 -38.91
C GLU A 53 3.56 25.81 -38.73
N TRP A 54 3.47 24.96 -39.76
CA TRP A 54 2.81 23.65 -39.68
C TRP A 54 3.34 22.78 -38.54
N PHE A 55 4.61 22.98 -38.14
CA PHE A 55 5.24 22.24 -37.05
C PHE A 55 5.05 22.87 -35.67
N ASN A 56 4.40 24.03 -35.55
CA ASN A 56 4.14 24.65 -34.24
C ASN A 56 3.25 23.77 -33.35
N SER A 57 2.17 23.21 -33.89
CA SER A 57 1.25 22.37 -33.10
C SER A 57 1.92 21.08 -32.61
N PRO A 58 2.57 20.26 -33.46
CA PRO A 58 3.36 19.12 -33.01
C PRO A 58 4.44 19.47 -31.97
N LEU A 59 5.15 20.59 -32.16
CA LEU A 59 6.19 21.03 -31.22
C LEU A 59 5.63 21.40 -29.85
N GLN A 60 4.47 22.08 -29.80
CA GLN A 60 3.79 22.38 -28.54
C GLN A 60 3.30 21.10 -27.85
N TYR A 61 2.74 20.17 -28.61
CA TYR A 61 2.33 18.86 -28.09
C TYR A 61 3.51 18.11 -27.46
N LEU A 62 4.65 18.01 -28.14
CA LEU A 62 5.84 17.32 -27.61
C LEU A 62 6.36 17.98 -26.33
N ARG A 63 6.33 19.31 -26.24
CA ARG A 63 6.72 20.05 -25.02
C ARG A 63 5.80 19.75 -23.85
N GLU A 64 4.49 19.67 -24.09
CA GLU A 64 3.52 19.29 -23.05
C GLU A 64 3.66 17.81 -22.67
N LEU A 65 3.85 16.93 -23.65
CA LEU A 65 4.07 15.50 -23.41
C LEU A 65 5.31 15.27 -22.54
N LYS A 66 6.44 15.93 -22.86
CA LYS A 66 7.65 15.93 -22.03
C LYS A 66 7.38 16.36 -20.60
N ARG A 67 6.62 17.45 -20.41
CA ARG A 67 6.24 17.94 -19.08
C ARG A 67 5.42 16.90 -18.32
N THR A 68 4.41 16.32 -18.97
CA THR A 68 3.55 15.29 -18.40
C THR A 68 4.34 14.05 -17.97
N LYS A 69 5.25 13.56 -18.82
CA LYS A 69 6.11 12.40 -18.51
C LYS A 69 7.05 12.70 -17.33
N LYS A 70 7.68 13.88 -17.28
CA LYS A 70 8.49 14.31 -16.13
C LYS A 70 7.68 14.44 -14.84
N ASN A 71 6.42 14.86 -14.92
CA ASN A 71 5.56 14.92 -13.74
C ASN A 71 5.23 13.52 -13.20
N LYS A 72 4.98 12.53 -14.08
CA LYS A 72 4.80 11.12 -13.70
C LYS A 72 6.06 10.54 -13.05
N MET A 73 7.24 10.86 -13.56
CA MET A 73 8.51 10.48 -12.92
C MET A 73 8.59 11.01 -11.48
N LYS A 74 8.28 12.29 -11.26
CA LYS A 74 8.24 12.87 -9.90
C LYS A 74 7.22 12.18 -8.99
N GLU A 75 6.09 11.76 -9.53
CA GLU A 75 5.07 11.01 -8.79
C GLU A 75 5.59 9.65 -8.33
N ILE A 76 6.31 8.92 -9.20
CA ILE A 76 6.98 7.65 -8.83
C ILE A 76 7.93 7.86 -7.65
N ILE A 77 8.76 8.92 -7.68
CA ILE A 77 9.66 9.23 -6.56
C ILE A 77 8.88 9.46 -5.26
N ARG A 78 7.83 10.28 -5.29
CA ARG A 78 7.00 10.53 -4.11
C ARG A 78 6.34 9.26 -3.58
N ASN A 79 5.92 8.37 -4.47
CA ASN A 79 5.34 7.09 -4.10
C ASN A 79 6.38 6.19 -3.42
N MET A 80 7.61 6.13 -3.95
CA MET A 80 8.73 5.39 -3.33
C MET A 80 9.10 5.96 -1.95
N GLU A 81 9.15 7.29 -1.80
CA GLU A 81 9.43 7.96 -0.53
C GLU A 81 8.33 7.71 0.51
N SER A 82 7.06 7.86 0.11
CA SER A 82 5.90 7.57 0.96
C SER A 82 5.91 6.12 1.42
N PHE A 83 6.20 5.20 0.49
CA PHE A 83 6.32 3.79 0.78
C PHE A 83 7.43 3.50 1.82
N ASN A 84 8.62 4.08 1.63
CA ASN A 84 9.74 3.94 2.57
C ASN A 84 9.39 4.49 3.97
N ASN A 85 8.71 5.64 4.05
CA ASN A 85 8.26 6.21 5.32
C ASN A 85 7.28 5.28 6.04
N ASN A 86 6.31 4.70 5.33
CA ASN A 86 5.36 3.75 5.88
C ASN A 86 6.05 2.47 6.39
N LEU A 87 7.01 1.93 5.61
CA LEU A 87 7.78 0.76 6.00
C LEU A 87 8.60 1.02 7.28
N GLN A 88 9.22 2.19 7.39
CA GLN A 88 9.93 2.58 8.60
C GLN A 88 9.00 2.76 9.80
N GLY A 89 7.81 3.30 9.59
CA GLY A 89 6.76 3.38 10.62
C GLY A 89 6.36 1.99 11.14
N GLY A 90 6.11 1.05 10.23
CA GLY A 90 5.82 -0.34 10.56
C GLY A 90 6.95 -1.02 11.35
N LYS A 91 8.21 -0.86 10.92
CA LYS A 91 9.38 -1.40 11.65
C LYS A 91 9.50 -0.85 13.06
N ARG A 92 9.20 0.44 13.27
CA ARG A 92 9.18 1.04 14.62
C ARG A 92 8.07 0.47 15.48
N LEU A 93 6.88 0.27 14.93
CA LEU A 93 5.76 -0.33 15.64
C LEU A 93 6.08 -1.75 16.10
N VAL A 94 6.58 -2.60 15.19
CA VAL A 94 6.98 -3.98 15.52
C VAL A 94 8.01 -4.00 16.65
N LYS A 95 9.08 -3.18 16.57
CA LYS A 95 10.08 -3.06 17.65
C LYS A 95 9.50 -2.61 18.98
N SER A 96 8.49 -1.73 18.97
CA SER A 96 7.83 -1.27 20.20
C SER A 96 6.98 -2.36 20.82
N LEU A 97 6.29 -3.16 20.01
CA LEU A 97 5.48 -4.30 20.47
C LEU A 97 6.36 -5.42 21.04
N GLU A 98 7.48 -5.73 20.39
CA GLU A 98 8.46 -6.71 20.87
C GLU A 98 9.01 -6.33 22.25
N LYS A 99 9.26 -5.03 22.49
CA LYS A 99 9.72 -4.52 23.80
C LYS A 99 8.67 -4.59 24.90
N GLN A 100 7.38 -4.54 24.55
CA GLN A 100 6.27 -4.57 25.51
C GLN A 100 5.80 -5.99 25.83
N SER A 101 6.37 -7.02 25.22
CA SER A 101 6.06 -8.42 25.51
C SER A 101 7.13 -9.11 26.37
N PRO A 102 7.20 -8.87 27.69
CA PRO A 102 7.50 -9.94 28.62
C PRO A 102 6.18 -10.63 28.94
N VAL A 103 5.91 -11.74 28.26
CA VAL A 103 4.93 -12.72 28.75
C VAL A 103 5.52 -13.33 30.02
N SER A 104 5.36 -12.66 31.16
CA SER A 104 5.57 -13.24 32.49
C SER A 104 4.40 -14.18 32.78
N VAL A 105 4.34 -15.30 32.08
CA VAL A 105 3.54 -16.46 32.48
C VAL A 105 4.48 -17.34 33.29
N LEU A 106 4.64 -17.05 34.59
CA LEU A 106 5.07 -18.01 35.62
C LEU A 106 5.17 -17.34 36.99
N HIS A 107 4.03 -17.10 37.63
CA HIS A 107 3.86 -17.39 39.05
C HIS A 107 2.38 -17.42 39.39
N ALA A 108 1.75 -18.57 39.17
CA ALA A 108 0.55 -18.91 39.92
C ALA A 108 1.01 -19.19 41.37
N PRO A 109 0.49 -18.49 42.40
CA PRO A 109 0.73 -18.90 43.78
C PRO A 109 0.08 -20.27 43.98
N GLN A 110 0.88 -21.23 44.46
CA GLN A 110 0.38 -22.53 44.89
C GLN A 110 -0.56 -22.30 46.09
N THR A 111 -1.87 -22.50 45.89
CA THR A 111 -2.83 -22.58 46.98
C THR A 111 -2.90 -24.01 47.51
N PRO A 112 -2.65 -24.25 48.81
CA PRO A 112 -2.89 -25.54 49.44
C PRO A 112 -4.39 -25.86 49.46
N ALA A 113 -4.73 -27.08 49.08
CA ALA A 113 -6.05 -27.66 49.23
C ALA A 113 -6.45 -27.75 50.70
N MET A 114 -7.63 -27.23 51.04
CA MET A 114 -8.36 -27.57 52.27
C MET A 114 -9.83 -27.85 51.91
N ILE A 115 -10.24 -29.07 52.23
CA ILE A 115 -11.58 -29.63 52.08
C ILE A 115 -12.47 -29.11 53.21
N ALA A 116 -13.70 -28.65 52.90
CA ALA A 116 -14.86 -28.82 53.78
C ALA A 116 -16.18 -28.58 53.00
N ALA A 117 -17.12 -29.50 53.17
CA ALA A 117 -18.45 -29.54 52.58
C ALA A 117 -19.47 -28.62 53.28
N GLY A 118 -20.54 -28.20 52.58
CA GLY A 118 -21.72 -27.60 53.22
C GLY A 118 -22.72 -26.85 52.33
N VAL A 119 -23.62 -27.59 51.65
CA VAL A 119 -25.10 -27.44 51.51
C VAL A 119 -25.80 -26.12 51.04
N SER A 120 -26.73 -26.32 50.07
CA SER A 120 -27.96 -25.59 49.63
C SER A 120 -27.84 -24.28 48.82
N GLU A 121 -28.25 -24.27 47.55
CA GLU A 121 -29.62 -24.10 46.97
C GLU A 121 -30.07 -22.63 46.91
N ASP A 122 -30.01 -22.02 45.72
CA ASP A 122 -31.17 -21.54 44.95
C ASP A 122 -30.74 -20.64 43.77
N ALA A 123 -31.37 -20.86 42.62
CA ALA A 123 -31.24 -20.09 41.37
C ALA A 123 -32.50 -19.19 41.18
N PRO A 124 -32.81 -18.59 40.01
CA PRO A 124 -32.02 -18.06 38.88
C PRO A 124 -32.46 -16.59 38.54
N HIS A 125 -32.15 -16.10 37.33
CA HIS A 125 -32.64 -14.90 36.59
C HIS A 125 -31.52 -13.89 36.26
N LEU A 126 -31.37 -13.27 35.09
CA LEU A 126 -32.04 -13.21 33.78
C LEU A 126 -31.04 -12.58 32.77
N LEU A 127 -31.18 -12.92 31.48
CA LEU A 127 -31.08 -12.09 30.26
C LEU A 127 -30.18 -10.81 30.28
N GLY A 128 -29.34 -10.49 29.29
CA GLY A 128 -29.22 -10.97 27.92
C GLY A 128 -28.50 -9.92 27.02
N GLY A 129 -28.26 -10.28 25.75
CA GLY A 129 -27.96 -9.42 24.59
C GLY A 129 -26.50 -8.94 24.46
N HIS A 130 -25.67 -9.32 23.47
CA HIS A 130 -25.78 -9.14 21.99
C HIS A 130 -26.32 -7.74 21.61
N GLY A 131 -25.69 -6.90 20.79
CA GLY A 131 -24.46 -7.01 20.01
C GLY A 131 -24.30 -5.78 19.08
N HIS A 132 -23.14 -5.73 18.42
CA HIS A 132 -22.86 -5.22 17.08
C HIS A 132 -22.92 -3.72 16.76
N MET A 133 -21.71 -3.19 16.54
CA MET A 133 -21.42 -2.22 15.49
C MET A 133 -21.67 -2.84 14.12
N SER A 134 -22.07 -2.03 13.12
CA SER A 134 -21.27 -1.80 11.90
C SER A 134 -22.11 -1.26 10.75
N THR A 135 -21.74 -0.05 10.35
CA THR A 135 -21.69 0.48 8.99
C THR A 135 -21.53 -0.55 7.87
N ALA A 136 -22.32 -0.41 6.81
CA ALA A 136 -21.91 -0.26 5.41
C ALA A 136 -23.07 -0.61 4.46
N HIS A 137 -23.36 0.23 3.46
CA HIS A 137 -23.40 -0.17 2.05
C HIS A 137 -23.92 0.98 1.18
N ARG A 138 -23.03 1.63 0.42
CA ARG A 138 -23.38 2.49 -0.71
C ARG A 138 -22.82 1.80 -1.96
N GLN A 139 -23.69 1.08 -2.68
CA GLN A 139 -23.35 0.51 -3.98
C GLN A 139 -23.58 1.58 -5.06
N HIS A 140 -22.52 1.95 -5.77
CA HIS A 140 -22.62 2.66 -7.04
C HIS A 140 -22.67 1.62 -8.16
N ILE A 141 -23.81 1.54 -8.84
CA ILE A 141 -24.02 0.78 -10.07
C ILE A 141 -23.54 1.65 -11.23
N ILE A 142 -22.53 1.19 -11.97
CA ILE A 142 -22.12 1.73 -13.27
C ILE A 142 -22.74 0.82 -14.34
N LYS A 143 -23.53 1.40 -15.25
CA LYS A 143 -24.05 0.70 -16.45
C LYS A 143 -23.03 0.82 -17.59
N PRO A 144 -22.87 -0.21 -18.44
CA PRO A 144 -22.02 -0.13 -19.63
C PRO A 144 -22.71 0.66 -20.76
N VAL A 145 -21.87 1.29 -21.57
CA VAL A 145 -22.21 1.97 -22.83
C VAL A 145 -22.39 0.92 -23.92
N GLU A 146 -23.53 0.97 -24.63
CA GLU A 146 -23.77 0.17 -25.84
C GLU A 146 -23.09 0.85 -27.04
N GLU A 147 -22.42 0.05 -27.89
CA GLU A 147 -21.95 0.41 -29.23
C GLU A 147 -23.09 0.40 -30.26
#